data_AF-A0A4U9XPY3-F1
#
_entry.id   AF-A0A4U9XPY3-F1
#
_cell.length_a   1.000
_cell.length_b   1.000
_cell.length_c   1.000
_cell.angle_alpha   90.00
_cell.angle_beta   90.00
_cell.angle_gamma   90.00
#
_symmetry.space_group_name_H-M   'P 1'
#
loop_
_entity.id
_entity.type
_entity.pdbx_description
1 polymer ?
#
loop_
_entity_poly.entity_id
_entity_poly.type
_entity_poly.pdbx_seq_one_letter_code
_entity_poly.pdbx_strand_id
1 'polypeptide(L)'
;MFNKKFSRLIFIITSVIVLVFLLSSFYNLSISPQISRATTGVMSQIDTIIGKPFKVLEDAISDGKGFLKTFEENKKLKNKISKLELISSEVEQLRKENKELRDQYNVHLPKTSRVPVQIITRTPETWSQAIVIKFDKSKKVETGMLVVSGSALVGRVSTVDKGVSHVDLLTCGKPLNLPIKIKGQKSIVYANLISYSASTKTMLASELNSNDTLTLGSSVYTSGLDGASVSDILIGKVKKVEDADDKLQRKVYISLSGNFSEMNYLSIVGKF
;
A
#
# COMPACT_ATOMS: atom_id res chain seq x y z
N MET A 1 9.89 17.94 -59.56
CA MET A 1 9.13 17.36 -60.68
C MET A 1 8.19 16.29 -60.12
N PHE A 2 7.05 16.70 -59.55
CA PHE A 2 6.10 15.78 -58.88
C PHE A 2 5.36 14.94 -59.92
N ASN A 3 5.36 13.63 -59.71
CA ASN A 3 4.92 12.61 -60.66
C ASN A 3 3.50 12.86 -61.19
N LYS A 4 3.38 13.23 -62.48
CA LYS A 4 2.11 13.42 -63.22
C LYS A 4 1.13 12.24 -63.10
N LYS A 5 1.60 11.05 -62.72
CA LYS A 5 0.77 9.86 -62.48
C LYS A 5 -0.05 9.92 -61.18
N PHE A 6 0.48 10.54 -60.13
CA PHE A 6 -0.21 10.64 -58.82
C PHE A 6 -1.35 11.67 -58.86
N SER A 7 -1.12 12.80 -59.53
CA SER A 7 -2.14 13.82 -59.77
C SER A 7 -3.29 13.30 -60.65
N ARG A 8 -3.01 12.45 -61.65
CA ARG A 8 -4.04 11.80 -62.47
C ARG A 8 -4.90 10.81 -61.67
N LEU A 9 -4.29 10.04 -60.77
CA LEU A 9 -5.03 9.11 -59.90
C LEU A 9 -5.99 9.85 -58.95
N ILE A 10 -5.53 10.93 -58.33
CA ILE A 10 -6.36 11.77 -57.47
C ILE A 10 -7.53 12.37 -58.26
N PHE A 11 -7.28 12.87 -59.47
CA PHE A 11 -8.31 13.45 -60.32
C PHE A 11 -9.39 12.42 -60.73
N ILE A 12 -8.99 11.18 -61.04
CA ILE A 12 -9.91 10.09 -61.36
C ILE A 12 -10.77 9.72 -60.14
N ILE A 13 -10.16 9.60 -58.96
CA ILE A 13 -10.89 9.26 -57.73
C ILE A 13 -11.91 10.35 -57.38
N THR A 14 -11.52 11.63 -57.48
CA THR A 14 -12.44 12.75 -57.24
C THR A 14 -13.58 12.80 -58.26
N SER A 15 -13.31 12.48 -59.52
CA SER A 15 -14.33 12.45 -60.58
C SER A 15 -15.36 11.34 -60.35
N VAL A 16 -14.94 10.17 -59.89
CA VAL A 16 -15.84 9.04 -59.58
C VAL A 16 -16.74 9.38 -58.38
N ILE A 17 -16.20 10.01 -57.33
CA ILE A 17 -16.99 10.42 -56.16
C ILE A 17 -18.07 11.44 -56.54
N VAL A 18 -17.71 12.43 -57.37
CA VAL A 18 -18.66 13.44 -57.87
C VAL A 18 -19.74 12.78 -58.76
N LEU A 19 -19.37 11.80 -59.59
CA LEU A 19 -20.31 11.07 -60.44
C LEU A 19 -21.34 10.30 -59.61
N VAL A 20 -20.91 9.59 -58.56
CA VAL A 20 -21.80 8.85 -57.64
C VAL A 20 -22.75 9.80 -56.91
N PHE A 21 -22.26 10.96 -56.48
CA PHE A 21 -23.07 11.97 -55.80
C PHE A 21 -24.13 12.57 -56.74
N LEU A 22 -23.77 12.84 -58.00
CA LEU A 22 -24.71 13.31 -59.02
C LEU A 22 -25.79 12.27 -59.33
N LEU A 23 -25.43 11.00 -59.53
CA LEU A 23 -26.40 9.93 -59.75
C LEU A 23 -27.40 9.84 -58.58
N SER A 24 -26.91 9.87 -57.34
CA SER A 24 -27.77 9.84 -56.14
C SER A 24 -28.73 11.04 -56.06
N SER A 25 -28.33 12.20 -56.58
CA SER A 25 -29.18 13.39 -56.61
C SER A 25 -30.24 13.32 -57.71
N PHE A 26 -29.95 12.68 -58.84
CA PHE A 26 -30.91 12.46 -59.93
C PHE A 26 -32.01 11.45 -59.57
N TYR A 27 -31.73 10.44 -58.73
CA TYR A 27 -32.76 9.50 -58.27
C TYR A 27 -33.79 10.11 -57.30
N ASN A 28 -33.51 11.30 -56.72
CA ASN A 28 -34.41 11.96 -55.78
C ASN A 28 -35.44 12.91 -56.44
N LEU A 29 -35.45 13.03 -57.77
CA LEU A 29 -36.33 13.94 -58.51
C LEU A 29 -37.09 13.22 -59.64
N SER A 30 -37.80 12.15 -59.30
CA SER A 30 -38.99 11.66 -60.02
C SER A 30 -39.63 10.52 -59.24
N ILE A 31 -40.77 10.77 -58.58
CA ILE A 31 -42.00 9.96 -58.66
C ILE A 31 -43.08 10.61 -57.78
N SER A 32 -44.22 10.83 -58.44
CA SER A 32 -45.46 11.50 -58.05
C SER A 32 -46.36 10.62 -57.12
N PRO A 33 -47.32 11.22 -56.36
CA PRO A 33 -47.99 10.58 -55.22
C PRO A 33 -49.31 9.89 -55.59
N GLN A 34 -49.26 8.68 -56.16
CA GLN A 34 -50.47 7.84 -56.40
C GLN A 34 -50.33 6.36 -56.00
N ILE A 35 -49.31 5.99 -55.23
CA ILE A 35 -49.17 4.61 -54.70
C ILE A 35 -49.15 4.67 -53.17
N SER A 36 -50.31 5.03 -52.59
CA SER A 36 -50.58 5.01 -51.16
C SER A 36 -51.74 4.05 -50.88
N ARG A 37 -51.48 2.74 -50.99
CA ARG A 37 -52.34 1.65 -50.46
C ARG A 37 -51.70 0.24 -50.48
N ALA A 38 -50.38 0.16 -50.32
CA ALA A 38 -49.67 -1.10 -50.11
C ALA A 38 -48.61 -0.95 -49.01
N THR A 39 -49.05 -0.44 -47.86
CA THR A 39 -48.31 -0.46 -46.60
C THR A 39 -48.74 -1.68 -45.81
N THR A 40 -47.92 -2.72 -45.79
CA THR A 40 -47.54 -3.46 -44.58
C THR A 40 -46.66 -4.64 -44.98
N GLY A 41 -45.40 -4.63 -44.52
CA GLY A 41 -44.73 -5.90 -44.25
C GLY A 41 -43.41 -6.20 -44.95
N VAL A 42 -42.60 -5.23 -45.41
CA VAL A 42 -41.15 -5.48 -45.62
C VAL A 42 -40.34 -4.19 -45.42
N MET A 43 -40.46 -3.57 -44.24
CA MET A 43 -39.63 -2.42 -43.87
C MET A 43 -39.24 -2.52 -42.40
N SER A 44 -38.34 -3.44 -42.07
CA SER A 44 -37.57 -3.40 -40.81
C SER A 44 -36.26 -4.20 -40.89
N GLN A 45 -35.61 -4.23 -42.05
CA GLN A 45 -34.23 -4.68 -42.13
C GLN A 45 -33.46 -3.65 -42.95
N ILE A 46 -32.28 -3.28 -42.47
CA ILE A 46 -31.42 -2.18 -42.93
C ILE A 46 -31.69 -0.83 -42.23
N ASP A 47 -31.81 -0.84 -40.91
CA ASP A 47 -31.49 0.33 -40.07
C ASP A 47 -30.39 -0.05 -39.06
N THR A 48 -29.30 -0.64 -39.55
CA THR A 48 -28.18 -1.01 -38.68
C THR A 48 -26.81 -0.97 -39.34
N ILE A 49 -26.59 -0.11 -40.35
CA ILE A 49 -25.29 0.00 -41.02
C ILE A 49 -24.71 1.43 -41.01
N ILE A 50 -25.46 2.46 -40.59
CA ILE A 50 -24.96 3.84 -40.62
C ILE A 50 -24.41 4.32 -39.25
N GLY A 51 -24.73 3.65 -38.14
CA GLY A 51 -24.23 4.00 -36.80
C GLY A 51 -23.15 3.07 -36.22
N LYS A 52 -22.77 1.99 -36.91
CA LYS A 52 -21.93 0.93 -36.34
C LYS A 52 -20.40 1.06 -36.45
N PRO A 53 -19.76 1.96 -37.23
CA PRO A 53 -18.30 2.07 -37.13
C PRO A 53 -17.85 2.91 -35.91
N PHE A 54 -18.72 3.65 -35.23
CA PHE A 54 -18.34 4.46 -34.06
C PHE A 54 -18.32 3.70 -32.73
N LYS A 55 -19.17 2.69 -32.52
CA LYS A 55 -19.13 1.85 -31.30
C LYS A 55 -17.99 0.84 -31.28
N VAL A 56 -17.65 0.26 -32.43
CA VAL A 56 -16.49 -0.67 -32.56
C VAL A 56 -15.17 0.08 -32.34
N LEU A 57 -15.11 1.37 -32.67
CA LEU A 57 -13.95 2.21 -32.40
C LEU A 57 -13.85 2.62 -30.93
N GLU A 58 -14.98 2.86 -30.27
CA GLU A 58 -15.04 3.20 -28.84
C GLU A 58 -14.66 2.00 -27.94
N ASP A 59 -15.10 0.79 -28.30
CA ASP A 59 -14.70 -0.46 -27.62
C ASP A 59 -13.22 -0.80 -27.89
N ALA A 60 -12.71 -0.60 -29.10
CA ALA A 60 -11.29 -0.83 -29.43
C ALA A 60 -10.34 0.18 -28.75
N ILE A 61 -10.78 1.43 -28.53
CA ILE A 61 -10.01 2.45 -27.80
C ILE A 61 -10.05 2.19 -26.28
N SER A 62 -11.17 1.66 -25.76
CA SER A 62 -11.29 1.19 -24.36
C SER A 62 -10.35 0.02 -24.08
N ASP A 63 -10.35 -1.00 -24.95
CA ASP A 63 -9.47 -2.17 -24.82
C ASP A 63 -7.99 -1.79 -24.96
N GLY A 64 -7.64 -0.91 -25.90
CA GLY A 64 -6.27 -0.39 -26.05
C GLY A 64 -5.73 0.34 -24.81
N LYS A 65 -6.59 1.07 -24.09
CA LYS A 65 -6.24 1.69 -22.80
C LYS A 65 -6.05 0.64 -21.71
N GLY A 66 -6.85 -0.43 -21.71
CA GLY A 66 -6.67 -1.59 -20.84
C GLY A 66 -5.33 -2.28 -21.07
N PHE A 67 -4.96 -2.55 -22.32
CA PHE A 67 -3.68 -3.16 -22.69
C PHE A 67 -2.46 -2.30 -22.32
N LEU A 68 -2.51 -0.98 -22.57
CA LEU A 68 -1.43 -0.07 -22.17
C LEU A 68 -1.30 0.01 -20.65
N LYS A 69 -2.43 0.06 -19.92
CA LYS A 69 -2.44 0.06 -18.45
C LYS A 69 -1.88 -1.25 -17.88
N THR A 70 -2.29 -2.40 -18.40
CA THR A 70 -1.77 -3.71 -17.97
C THR A 70 -0.30 -3.90 -18.33
N PHE A 71 0.18 -3.36 -19.46
CA PHE A 71 1.59 -3.38 -19.82
C PHE A 71 2.43 -2.48 -18.89
N GLU A 72 1.94 -1.28 -18.58
CA GLU A 72 2.57 -0.40 -17.59
C GLU A 72 2.60 -1.01 -16.19
N GLU A 73 1.51 -1.64 -15.75
CA GLU A 73 1.42 -2.34 -14.47
C GLU A 73 2.40 -3.52 -14.44
N ASN A 74 2.46 -4.34 -15.50
CA ASN A 74 3.44 -5.43 -15.61
C ASN A 74 4.88 -4.92 -15.60
N LYS A 75 5.18 -3.82 -16.29
CA LYS A 75 6.50 -3.20 -16.27
C LYS A 75 6.85 -2.67 -14.88
N LYS A 76 5.92 -2.00 -14.21
CA LYS A 76 6.07 -1.54 -12.81
C LYS A 76 6.27 -2.71 -11.85
N LEU A 77 5.52 -3.79 -12.00
CA LEU A 77 5.64 -5.00 -11.20
C LEU A 77 6.98 -5.69 -11.43
N LYS A 78 7.41 -5.89 -12.67
CA LYS A 78 8.74 -6.43 -13.00
C LYS A 78 9.85 -5.59 -12.40
N ASN A 79 9.77 -4.26 -12.53
CA ASN A 79 10.76 -3.36 -11.91
C ASN A 79 10.77 -3.46 -10.38
N LYS A 80 9.60 -3.61 -9.73
CA LYS A 80 9.52 -3.85 -8.29
C LYS A 80 10.14 -5.19 -7.91
N ILE A 81 9.88 -6.26 -8.66
CA ILE A 81 10.46 -7.59 -8.43
C ILE A 81 11.98 -7.53 -8.52
N SER A 82 12.53 -7.00 -9.61
CA SER A 82 13.98 -6.87 -9.77
C SER A 82 14.61 -6.01 -8.67
N LYS A 83 13.93 -4.94 -8.24
CA LYS A 83 14.40 -4.13 -7.10
C LYS A 83 14.36 -4.91 -5.78
N LEU A 84 13.33 -5.73 -5.55
CA LEU A 84 13.22 -6.57 -4.37
C LEU A 84 14.28 -7.67 -4.36
N GLU A 85 14.59 -8.27 -5.52
CA GLU A 85 15.67 -9.26 -5.67
C GLU A 85 17.03 -8.66 -5.33
N LEU A 86 17.33 -7.46 -5.84
CA LEU A 86 18.56 -6.73 -5.49
C LEU A 86 18.65 -6.43 -4.00
N ILE A 87 17.58 -5.90 -3.40
CA ILE A 87 17.52 -5.64 -1.95
C ILE A 87 17.68 -6.95 -1.15
N SER A 88 17.09 -8.05 -1.61
CA SER A 88 17.20 -9.35 -0.95
C SER A 88 18.64 -9.84 -0.94
N SER A 89 19.34 -9.76 -2.08
CA SER A 89 20.75 -10.13 -2.21
C SER A 89 21.64 -9.28 -1.30
N GLU A 90 21.42 -7.95 -1.28
CA GLU A 90 22.14 -7.04 -0.39
C GLU A 90 21.91 -7.36 1.09
N VAL A 91 20.66 -7.65 1.49
CA VAL A 91 20.33 -8.05 2.85
C VAL A 91 21.00 -9.38 3.23
N GLU A 92 21.06 -10.35 2.32
CA GLU A 92 21.76 -11.61 2.56
C GLU A 92 23.27 -11.40 2.74
N GLN A 93 23.89 -10.58 1.89
CA GLN A 93 25.29 -10.21 2.02
C GLN A 93 25.57 -9.52 3.35
N LEU A 94 24.78 -8.50 3.72
CA LEU A 94 24.92 -7.79 4.99
C LEU A 94 24.70 -8.71 6.19
N ARG A 95 23.77 -9.69 6.10
CA ARG A 95 23.58 -10.69 7.16
C ARG A 95 24.79 -11.61 7.30
N LYS A 96 25.38 -12.03 6.18
CA LYS A 96 26.57 -12.86 6.17
C LYS A 96 27.75 -12.11 6.80
N GLU A 97 28.00 -10.88 6.35
CA GLU A 97 29.05 -10.02 6.91
C GLU A 97 28.83 -9.74 8.39
N ASN A 98 27.60 -9.40 8.80
CA ASN A 98 27.30 -9.15 10.20
C ASN A 98 27.49 -10.40 11.06
N LYS A 99 27.21 -11.59 10.53
CA LYS A 99 27.49 -12.87 11.20
C LYS A 99 28.99 -13.09 11.34
N GLU A 100 29.75 -12.92 10.25
CA GLU A 100 31.22 -13.07 10.26
C GLU A 100 31.87 -12.10 11.26
N LEU A 101 31.43 -10.84 11.29
CA LEU A 101 31.86 -9.85 12.27
C LEU A 101 31.50 -10.27 13.70
N ARG A 102 30.28 -10.76 13.95
CA ARG A 102 29.88 -11.23 15.28
C ARG A 102 30.72 -12.42 15.74
N ASP A 103 30.95 -13.38 14.85
CA ASP A 103 31.76 -14.56 15.13
C ASP A 103 33.21 -14.14 15.43
N GLN A 104 33.77 -13.17 14.69
CA GLN A 104 35.10 -12.61 14.95
C GLN A 104 35.21 -11.90 16.31
N TYR A 105 34.15 -11.21 16.74
CA TYR A 105 34.12 -10.48 18.01
C TYR A 105 33.44 -11.28 19.16
N ASN A 106 33.12 -12.56 18.95
CA ASN A 106 32.39 -13.42 19.90
C ASN A 106 31.07 -12.81 20.45
N VAL A 107 30.39 -11.99 19.64
CA VAL A 107 29.15 -11.32 20.03
C VAL A 107 27.96 -12.23 19.80
N HIS A 108 27.39 -12.76 20.88
CA HIS A 108 26.18 -13.59 20.85
C HIS A 108 24.95 -12.72 21.15
N LEU A 109 24.07 -12.54 20.15
CA LEU A 109 22.80 -11.84 20.34
C LEU A 109 21.66 -12.84 20.57
N PRO A 110 20.67 -12.50 21.42
CA PRO A 110 19.49 -13.34 21.61
C PRO A 110 18.77 -13.59 20.28
N LYS A 111 18.28 -14.82 20.08
CA LYS A 111 17.50 -15.13 18.88
C LYS A 111 16.13 -14.49 19.01
N THR A 112 15.85 -13.50 18.16
CA THR A 112 14.49 -12.99 17.97
C THR A 112 13.66 -14.05 17.27
N SER A 113 12.57 -14.50 17.88
CA SER A 113 11.61 -15.40 17.22
C SER A 113 10.29 -14.69 16.97
N ARG A 114 9.58 -15.16 15.94
CA ARG A 114 8.22 -14.71 15.59
C ARG A 114 7.29 -15.90 15.70
N VAL A 115 6.29 -15.79 16.55
CA VAL A 115 5.25 -16.81 16.72
C VAL A 115 4.00 -16.31 16.01
N PRO A 116 3.54 -16.97 14.94
CA PRO A 116 2.26 -16.63 14.32
C PRO A 116 1.12 -16.93 15.28
N VAL A 117 0.13 -16.04 15.32
CA VAL A 117 -1.02 -16.17 16.23
C VAL A 117 -2.33 -15.92 15.50
N GLN A 118 -3.40 -16.54 16.01
CA GLN A 118 -4.75 -16.36 15.50
C GLN A 118 -5.55 -15.50 16.46
N ILE A 119 -6.35 -14.56 15.94
CA ILE A 119 -7.26 -13.77 16.76
C ILE A 119 -8.47 -14.63 17.12
N ILE A 120 -8.78 -14.75 18.40
CA ILE A 120 -9.92 -15.52 18.91
C ILE A 120 -11.13 -14.61 19.13
N THR A 121 -10.91 -13.47 19.76
CA THR A 121 -12.00 -12.59 20.20
C THR A 121 -11.63 -11.15 19.98
N ARG A 122 -12.61 -10.43 19.41
CA ARG A 122 -12.66 -8.98 19.38
C ARG A 122 -14.12 -8.54 19.45
N THR A 123 -14.49 -7.74 20.43
CA THR A 123 -15.84 -7.12 20.50
C THR A 123 -15.78 -5.73 19.89
N PRO A 124 -16.74 -5.30 19.04
CA PRO A 124 -16.66 -4.01 18.31
C PRO A 124 -16.28 -2.80 19.18
N GLU A 125 -16.79 -2.74 20.41
CA GLU A 125 -16.48 -1.68 21.38
C GLU A 125 -15.01 -1.64 21.80
N THR A 126 -14.31 -2.78 21.81
CA THR A 126 -12.92 -2.91 22.30
C THR A 126 -11.90 -3.13 21.18
N TRP A 127 -12.30 -3.14 19.91
CA TRP A 127 -11.40 -3.41 18.76
C TRP A 127 -10.20 -2.47 18.69
N SER A 128 -10.33 -1.25 19.20
CA SER A 128 -9.26 -0.25 19.28
C SER A 128 -8.43 -0.34 20.57
N GLN A 129 -8.75 -1.23 21.50
CA GLN A 129 -8.12 -1.26 22.82
C GLN A 129 -7.44 -2.59 23.13
N ALA A 130 -8.12 -3.72 22.89
CA ALA A 130 -7.57 -5.01 23.26
C ALA A 130 -8.06 -6.14 22.35
N ILE A 131 -7.25 -7.18 22.25
CA ILE A 131 -7.57 -8.39 21.48
C ILE A 131 -7.13 -9.64 22.25
N VAL A 132 -7.82 -10.74 21.99
CA VAL A 132 -7.43 -12.06 22.51
C VAL A 132 -6.88 -12.90 21.36
N ILE A 133 -5.70 -13.47 21.56
CA ILE A 133 -4.99 -14.26 20.55
C ILE A 133 -4.70 -15.67 21.05
N LYS A 134 -4.73 -16.63 20.14
CA LYS A 134 -4.30 -18.03 20.35
C LYS A 134 -2.90 -18.21 19.82
N PHE A 135 -2.07 -18.91 20.56
CA PHE A 135 -0.73 -19.29 20.14
C PHE A 135 -0.47 -20.76 20.48
N ASP A 136 0.54 -21.34 19.84
CA ASP A 136 0.97 -22.70 20.12
C ASP A 136 1.68 -22.76 21.49
N LYS A 137 1.18 -23.60 22.40
CA LYS A 137 1.72 -23.82 23.75
C LYS A 137 3.16 -24.31 23.77
N SER A 138 3.64 -24.91 22.67
CA SER A 138 5.05 -25.30 22.54
C SER A 138 6.00 -24.11 22.44
N LYS A 139 5.46 -22.92 22.08
CA LYS A 139 6.21 -21.68 22.01
C LYS A 139 6.20 -21.00 23.36
N LYS A 140 7.37 -20.52 23.77
CA LYS A 140 7.52 -19.68 24.94
C LYS A 140 6.89 -18.33 24.59
N VAL A 141 5.84 -17.91 25.28
CA VAL A 141 5.21 -16.59 25.13
C VAL A 141 5.14 -16.01 26.52
N GLU A 142 5.58 -14.76 26.68
CA GLU A 142 5.68 -14.11 27.97
C GLU A 142 5.01 -12.73 27.92
N THR A 143 4.53 -12.29 29.09
CA THR A 143 4.02 -10.93 29.27
C THR A 143 5.10 -9.91 28.90
N GLY A 144 4.69 -8.84 28.21
CA GLY A 144 5.60 -7.79 27.74
C GLY A 144 6.13 -8.01 26.32
N MET A 145 5.98 -9.20 25.74
CA MET A 145 6.34 -9.44 24.33
C MET A 145 5.52 -8.55 23.40
N LEU A 146 6.12 -8.18 22.27
CA LEU A 146 5.52 -7.25 21.31
C LEU A 146 4.67 -8.00 20.30
N VAL A 147 3.56 -7.39 19.89
CA VAL A 147 2.64 -7.95 18.90
C VAL A 147 2.65 -7.09 17.65
N VAL A 148 2.83 -7.73 16.50
CA VAL A 148 2.98 -7.05 15.21
C VAL A 148 1.97 -7.57 14.19
N SER A 149 1.51 -6.65 13.34
CA SER A 149 0.73 -6.96 12.13
C SER A 149 1.61 -6.64 10.93
N GLY A 150 2.03 -7.67 10.18
CA GLY A 150 3.06 -7.54 9.16
C GLY A 150 4.38 -7.03 9.74
N SER A 151 4.79 -5.81 9.36
CA SER A 151 6.00 -5.16 9.85
C SER A 151 5.78 -4.14 10.97
N ALA A 152 4.53 -3.79 11.28
CA ALA A 152 4.19 -2.72 12.21
C ALA A 152 3.78 -3.23 13.59
N LEU A 153 4.21 -2.52 14.63
CA LEU A 153 3.80 -2.73 16.01
C LEU A 153 2.33 -2.37 16.19
N VAL A 154 1.57 -3.29 16.76
CA VAL A 154 0.14 -3.09 17.06
C VAL A 154 -0.18 -3.23 18.53
N GLY A 155 0.67 -3.88 19.34
CA GLY A 155 0.40 -4.00 20.76
C GLY A 155 1.49 -4.70 21.55
N ARG A 156 1.17 -4.97 22.81
CA ARG A 156 1.99 -5.69 23.77
C ARG A 156 1.15 -6.76 24.47
N VAL A 157 1.72 -7.94 24.66
CA VAL A 157 1.09 -9.02 25.43
C VAL A 157 0.96 -8.56 26.88
N SER A 158 -0.28 -8.50 27.37
CA SER A 158 -0.60 -8.05 28.73
C SER A 158 -0.72 -9.21 29.71
N THR A 159 -1.35 -10.32 29.30
CA THR A 159 -1.40 -11.55 30.07
C THR A 159 -1.22 -12.78 29.17
N VAL A 160 -0.68 -13.84 29.76
CA VAL A 160 -0.48 -15.12 29.11
C VAL A 160 -1.17 -16.20 29.92
N ASP A 161 -2.16 -16.83 29.30
CA ASP A 161 -2.88 -17.99 29.81
C ASP A 161 -2.60 -19.18 28.89
N LYS A 162 -2.88 -20.41 29.34
CA LYS A 162 -2.46 -21.65 28.66
C LYS A 162 -2.91 -21.72 27.18
N GLY A 163 -2.05 -21.25 26.26
CA GLY A 163 -2.28 -21.21 24.80
C GLY A 163 -3.11 -20.01 24.30
N VAL A 164 -3.42 -19.05 25.18
CA VAL A 164 -4.20 -17.85 24.88
C VAL A 164 -3.56 -16.64 25.56
N SER A 165 -3.49 -15.51 24.88
CA SER A 165 -2.95 -14.28 25.45
C SER A 165 -3.89 -13.11 25.22
N HIS A 166 -3.94 -12.22 26.20
CA HIS A 166 -4.51 -10.89 26.04
C HIS A 166 -3.43 -9.94 25.52
N VAL A 167 -3.81 -9.05 24.61
CA VAL A 167 -2.93 -8.07 24.01
C VAL A 167 -3.57 -6.70 24.19
N ASP A 168 -2.83 -5.81 24.85
CA ASP A 168 -3.16 -4.39 24.87
C ASP A 168 -2.65 -3.77 23.56
N LEU A 169 -3.56 -3.22 22.76
CA LEU A 169 -3.21 -2.51 21.54
C LEU A 169 -2.57 -1.17 21.90
N LEU A 170 -1.68 -0.67 21.03
CA LEU A 170 -1.08 0.67 21.23
C LEU A 170 -2.15 1.76 21.39
N THR A 171 -3.30 1.59 20.74
CA THR A 171 -4.43 2.51 20.76
C THR A 171 -5.29 2.46 22.03
N CYS A 172 -4.99 1.58 22.99
CA CYS A 172 -5.75 1.48 24.25
C CYS A 172 -5.58 2.68 25.19
N GLY A 173 -4.55 3.51 24.99
CA GLY A 173 -4.26 4.68 25.80
C GLY A 173 -3.56 4.39 27.13
N LYS A 174 -3.34 3.11 27.49
CA LYS A 174 -2.56 2.75 28.68
C LYS A 174 -1.09 3.18 28.53
N PRO A 175 -0.41 3.54 29.63
CA PRO A 175 1.03 3.78 29.62
C PRO A 175 1.80 2.54 29.15
N LEU A 176 2.77 2.74 28.26
CA LEU A 176 3.56 1.66 27.66
C LEU A 176 5.03 1.69 28.09
N ASN A 177 5.62 2.89 28.20
CA ASN A 177 7.05 3.11 28.49
C ASN A 177 7.95 2.20 27.64
N LEU A 178 7.79 2.25 26.31
CA LEU A 178 8.57 1.44 25.38
C LEU A 178 9.72 2.28 24.81
N PRO A 179 10.98 1.87 24.97
CA PRO A 179 12.10 2.58 24.37
C PRO A 179 12.07 2.52 22.85
N ILE A 180 12.13 3.68 22.20
CA ILE A 180 12.09 3.84 20.75
C ILE A 180 13.35 4.54 20.23
N LYS A 181 13.56 4.39 18.92
CA LYS A 181 14.57 5.10 18.17
C LYS A 181 13.95 5.79 16.96
N ILE A 182 14.36 7.03 16.74
CA ILE A 182 13.87 7.91 15.69
C ILE A 182 15.07 8.31 14.84
N LYS A 183 14.93 8.22 13.51
CA LYS A 183 15.95 8.71 12.59
C LYS A 183 15.94 10.25 12.60
N GLY A 184 16.92 10.84 13.28
CA GLY A 184 17.20 12.28 13.21
C GLY A 184 18.00 12.63 11.95
N GLN A 185 18.30 13.92 11.76
CA GLN A 185 19.08 14.37 10.60
C GLN A 185 20.55 13.93 10.67
N LYS A 186 21.17 14.03 11.85
CA LYS A 186 22.59 13.73 12.08
C LYS A 186 22.81 12.39 12.75
N SER A 187 21.92 12.01 13.67
CA SER A 187 22.06 10.81 14.49
C SER A 187 20.72 10.12 14.75
N ILE A 188 20.79 8.96 15.41
CA ILE A 188 19.62 8.27 15.95
C ILE A 188 19.29 8.88 17.31
N VAL A 189 18.06 9.38 17.44
CA VAL A 189 17.53 9.91 18.71
C VAL A 189 16.72 8.83 19.39
N TYR A 190 16.99 8.60 20.67
CA TYR A 190 16.25 7.67 21.51
C TYR A 190 15.25 8.43 22.38
N ALA A 191 14.11 7.80 22.64
CA ALA A 191 13.02 8.34 23.44
C ALA A 191 12.22 7.19 24.06
N ASN A 192 11.24 7.51 24.90
CA ASN A 192 10.26 6.57 25.42
C ASN A 192 8.88 6.85 24.82
N LEU A 193 8.23 5.81 24.29
CA LEU A 193 6.84 5.85 23.85
C LEU A 193 5.93 5.70 25.06
N ILE A 194 5.13 6.73 25.34
CA ILE A 194 4.39 6.86 26.59
C ILE A 194 2.97 6.32 26.45
N SER A 195 2.14 6.95 25.61
CA SER A 195 0.72 6.61 25.50
C SER A 195 0.11 7.06 24.17
N TYR A 196 -1.09 6.58 23.89
CA TYR A 196 -1.90 6.98 22.74
C TYR A 196 -2.96 8.01 23.12
N SER A 197 -3.11 9.04 22.30
CA SER A 197 -4.19 10.02 22.40
C SER A 197 -5.22 9.79 21.28
N ALA A 198 -6.43 9.40 21.66
CA ALA A 198 -7.53 9.18 20.72
C ALA A 198 -8.00 10.48 20.04
N SER A 199 -7.93 11.62 20.73
CA SER A 199 -8.31 12.93 20.19
C SER A 199 -7.39 13.39 19.05
N THR A 200 -6.08 13.18 19.20
CA THR A 200 -5.09 13.58 18.18
C THR A 200 -4.75 12.47 17.19
N LYS A 201 -5.18 11.23 17.49
CA LYS A 201 -4.82 9.99 16.79
C LYS A 201 -3.31 9.82 16.66
N THR A 202 -2.58 10.05 17.75
CA THR A 202 -1.11 9.94 17.79
C THR A 202 -0.62 9.25 19.06
N MET A 203 0.55 8.61 18.97
CA MET A 203 1.34 8.25 20.13
C MET A 203 2.18 9.44 20.58
N LEU A 204 2.27 9.63 21.89
CA LEU A 204 3.21 10.54 22.52
C LEU A 204 4.51 9.81 22.84
N ALA A 205 5.64 10.42 22.48
CA ALA A 205 6.96 10.05 22.97
C ALA A 205 7.61 11.25 23.66
N SER A 206 8.38 10.99 24.71
CA SER A 206 9.13 11.98 25.50
C SER A 206 10.46 11.39 25.99
N GLU A 207 11.17 12.10 26.87
CA GLU A 207 12.43 11.65 27.47
C GLU A 207 13.51 11.41 26.40
N LEU A 208 13.69 12.40 25.52
CA LEU A 208 14.64 12.30 24.43
C LEU A 208 16.08 12.39 24.96
N ASN A 209 16.97 11.57 24.42
CA ASN A 209 18.38 11.59 24.82
C ASN A 209 19.19 12.72 24.16
N SER A 210 18.65 13.38 23.13
CA SER A 210 19.32 14.36 22.29
C SER A 210 18.43 15.56 21.95
N ASN A 211 19.07 16.71 21.67
CA ASN A 211 18.47 17.93 21.12
C ASN A 211 18.51 17.99 19.59
N ASP A 212 18.96 16.91 18.94
CA ASP A 212 19.00 16.84 17.48
C ASP A 212 17.63 17.15 16.86
N THR A 213 17.67 17.85 15.73
CA THR A 213 16.49 18.18 14.94
C THR A 213 15.88 16.92 14.36
N LEU A 214 14.59 16.71 14.65
CA LEU A 214 13.79 15.64 14.09
C LEU A 214 13.04 16.14 12.87
N THR A 215 12.98 15.32 11.83
CA THR A 215 12.28 15.67 10.59
C THR A 215 10.87 15.07 10.62
N LEU A 216 9.87 15.83 10.19
CA LEU A 216 8.52 15.31 10.02
C LEU A 216 8.52 14.17 8.99
N GLY A 217 7.78 13.10 9.27
CA GLY A 217 7.77 11.90 8.46
C GLY A 217 8.91 10.91 8.74
N SER A 218 9.87 11.25 9.61
CA SER A 218 10.91 10.31 10.04
C SER A 218 10.30 9.04 10.63
N SER A 219 10.80 7.88 10.21
CA SER A 219 10.36 6.59 10.72
C SER A 219 10.82 6.37 12.16
N VAL A 220 9.94 5.74 12.94
CA VAL A 220 10.12 5.43 14.36
C VAL A 220 10.08 3.92 14.55
N TYR A 221 11.05 3.40 15.29
CA TYR A 221 11.21 1.96 15.55
C TYR A 221 11.38 1.68 17.04
N THR A 222 11.15 0.44 17.45
CA THR A 222 11.56 -0.03 18.77
C THR A 222 13.09 -0.02 18.88
N SER A 223 13.63 0.42 20.02
CA SER A 223 15.08 0.44 20.24
C SER A 223 15.60 -0.84 20.89
N GLY A 224 14.80 -1.50 21.73
CA GLY A 224 15.21 -2.67 22.51
C GLY A 224 16.18 -2.36 23.66
N LEU A 225 16.32 -1.09 24.05
CA LEU A 225 17.21 -0.64 25.13
C LEU A 225 16.76 -1.07 26.53
N ASP A 226 15.52 -1.52 26.70
CA ASP A 226 15.01 -2.11 27.94
C ASP A 226 15.51 -3.54 28.18
N GLY A 227 16.28 -4.12 27.25
CA GLY A 227 16.75 -5.50 27.32
C GLY A 227 15.67 -6.53 26.98
N ALA A 228 14.43 -6.30 27.38
CA ALA A 228 13.29 -7.19 27.16
C ALA A 228 12.68 -7.08 25.74
N SER A 229 12.51 -5.87 25.22
CA SER A 229 11.85 -5.65 23.94
C SER A 229 12.78 -5.92 22.76
N VAL A 230 12.19 -6.38 21.66
CA VAL A 230 12.88 -6.60 20.39
C VAL A 230 13.08 -5.26 19.68
N SER A 231 14.29 -5.02 19.15
CA SER A 231 14.60 -3.81 18.38
C SER A 231 14.08 -3.90 16.94
N ASP A 232 14.01 -2.74 16.26
CA ASP A 232 13.78 -2.65 14.81
C ASP A 232 12.37 -3.03 14.33
N ILE A 233 11.38 -2.96 15.21
CA ILE A 233 9.96 -3.07 14.82
C ILE A 233 9.42 -1.68 14.48
N LEU A 234 8.81 -1.53 13.30
CA LEU A 234 8.23 -0.26 12.85
C LEU A 234 7.05 0.12 13.73
N ILE A 235 7.03 1.35 14.24
CA ILE A 235 5.91 1.88 15.02
C ILE A 235 5.10 2.85 14.17
N GLY A 236 5.78 3.78 13.53
CA GLY A 236 5.11 4.93 12.94
C GLY A 236 6.04 5.94 12.30
N LYS A 237 5.49 7.14 12.09
CA LYS A 237 6.22 8.30 11.58
C LYS A 237 6.00 9.52 12.46
N VAL A 238 7.01 10.37 12.56
CA VAL A 238 6.90 11.65 13.27
C VAL A 238 5.87 12.54 12.58
N LYS A 239 4.84 12.97 13.32
CA LYS A 239 3.77 13.85 12.85
C LYS A 239 3.94 15.28 13.34
N LYS A 240 4.40 15.47 14.58
CA LYS A 240 4.65 16.77 15.20
C LYS A 240 5.77 16.64 16.22
N VAL A 241 6.57 17.70 16.35
CA VAL A 241 7.58 17.85 17.41
C VAL A 241 7.23 19.12 18.17
N GLU A 242 7.17 19.01 19.49
CA GLU A 242 7.10 20.14 20.42
C GLU A 242 8.44 20.18 21.15
N ASP A 243 9.27 21.13 20.74
CA ASP A 243 10.55 21.37 21.38
C ASP A 243 10.38 22.04 22.74
N ALA A 244 11.35 21.80 23.62
CA ALA A 244 11.47 22.35 24.96
C ALA A 244 12.96 22.58 25.25
N ASP A 245 13.27 23.48 26.19
CA ASP A 245 14.65 23.78 26.57
C ASP A 245 15.36 22.55 27.15
N ASP A 246 14.63 21.73 27.91
CA ASP A 246 15.08 20.43 28.38
C ASP A 246 14.68 19.33 27.41
N LYS A 247 15.67 18.56 26.94
CA LYS A 247 15.50 17.39 26.08
C LYS A 247 14.55 16.35 26.67
N LEU A 248 14.48 16.25 28.00
CA LEU A 248 13.58 15.32 28.68
C LEU A 248 12.11 15.74 28.56
N GLN A 249 11.86 17.04 28.39
CA GLN A 249 10.53 17.62 28.27
C GLN A 249 10.06 17.76 26.81
N ARG A 250 10.94 17.52 25.83
CA ARG A 250 10.56 17.48 24.41
C ARG A 250 9.50 16.41 24.18
N LYS A 251 8.50 16.74 23.37
CA LYS A 251 7.40 15.84 23.01
C LYS A 251 7.38 15.59 21.51
N VAL A 252 7.26 14.32 21.14
CA VAL A 252 7.15 13.88 19.75
C VAL A 252 5.85 13.13 19.57
N TYR A 253 5.02 13.59 18.63
CA TYR A 253 3.76 12.96 18.30
C TYR A 253 3.95 12.10 17.05
N ILE A 254 3.54 10.84 17.14
CA ILE A 254 3.83 9.81 16.14
C ILE A 254 2.52 9.29 15.58
N SER A 255 2.39 9.28 14.26
CA SER A 255 1.30 8.56 13.58
C SER A 255 1.65 7.09 13.44
N LEU A 256 0.75 6.22 13.88
CA LEU A 256 0.96 4.77 13.81
C LEU A 256 0.91 4.28 12.35
N SER A 257 1.81 3.37 11.99
CA SER A 257 1.82 2.73 10.65
C SER A 257 1.02 1.43 10.62
N GLY A 258 0.69 0.85 11.77
CA GLY A 258 -0.15 -0.35 11.85
C GLY A 258 -1.60 -0.04 11.49
N ASN A 259 -2.24 -0.93 10.74
CA ASN A 259 -3.69 -0.90 10.55
C ASN A 259 -4.36 -1.69 11.68
N PHE A 260 -5.08 -0.99 12.56
CA PHE A 260 -5.73 -1.59 13.73
C PHE A 260 -7.13 -2.15 13.39
N SER A 261 -7.71 -1.74 12.27
CA SER A 261 -9.05 -2.19 11.85
C SER A 261 -8.98 -3.54 11.12
N GLU A 262 -7.98 -3.74 10.27
CA GLU A 262 -7.84 -4.94 9.42
C GLU A 262 -6.60 -5.75 9.78
N MET A 263 -6.59 -6.32 10.98
CA MET A 263 -5.50 -7.17 11.45
C MET A 263 -5.83 -8.63 11.17
N ASN A 264 -5.56 -9.12 9.96
CA ASN A 264 -5.85 -10.52 9.61
C ASN A 264 -4.76 -11.50 10.08
N TYR A 265 -3.51 -11.04 10.14
CA TYR A 265 -2.35 -11.86 10.50
C TYR A 265 -1.52 -11.15 11.55
N LEU A 266 -1.36 -11.81 12.70
CA LEU A 266 -0.56 -11.29 13.81
C LEU A 266 0.60 -12.23 14.12
N SER A 267 1.65 -11.66 14.69
CA SER A 267 2.74 -12.42 15.27
C SER A 267 3.15 -11.82 16.60
N ILE A 268 3.51 -12.68 17.54
CA ILE A 268 4.23 -12.29 18.76
C ILE A 268 5.71 -12.31 18.45
N VAL A 269 6.44 -11.28 18.87
CA VAL A 269 7.88 -11.14 18.69
C VAL A 269 8.54 -10.97 20.05
N GLY A 270 9.52 -11.82 20.34
CA GLY A 270 10.22 -11.85 21.62
C GLY A 270 11.66 -12.33 21.45
N LYS A 271 12.48 -12.06 22.47
CA LYS A 271 13.82 -12.62 22.63
C LYS A 271 13.69 -13.94 23.39
N PHE A 272 14.32 -15.01 22.89
CA PHE A 272 14.34 -16.34 23.50
C PHE A 272 15.76 -16.80 23.71
#